data_AF-A0A496ZA86-F1
#
_entry.id   AF-A0A496ZA86-F1
#
_cell.length_a   1.000
_cell.length_b   1.000
_cell.length_c   1.000
_cell.angle_alpha   90.00
_cell.angle_beta   90.00
_cell.angle_gamma   90.00
#
_symmetry.space_group_name_H-M   'P 1'
#
loop_
_entity.id
_entity.type
_entity.pdbx_description
1 polymer ?
#
loop_
_entity_poly.entity_id
_entity_poly.type
_entity_poly.pdbx_seq_one_letter_code
_entity_poly.pdbx_strand_id
1 'polypeptide(L)'
;MGLKIYYKDSNEQFVEISLYGDLASPVTTVHNGKTGNNVITQLFLRNDAASKWFSNISILPVDTENVNPYGDVSYVETGWGVKLSEGASEPSKGQWEDTDWGDTASMEAIGSDVAADTTTYYPFWYLISSPPNIDATVKTDILIQVSYTENLVA
;
A
#
# COMPACT_ATOMS: atom_id res chain seq x y z
N MET A 1 9.47 11.71 13.08
CA MET A 1 8.44 11.50 12.04
C MET A 1 9.17 11.27 10.73
N GLY A 2 8.63 10.47 9.81
CA GLY A 2 9.27 10.03 8.55
C GLY A 2 8.22 9.73 7.49
N LEU A 3 8.38 8.67 6.69
CA LEU A 3 7.42 8.33 5.62
C LEU A 3 6.06 7.90 6.18
N LYS A 4 5.00 8.36 5.52
CA LYS A 4 3.60 8.14 5.88
C LYS A 4 2.73 7.87 4.67
N ILE A 5 1.66 7.11 4.88
CA ILE A 5 0.66 6.75 3.85
C ILE A 5 -0.61 7.55 4.07
N TYR A 6 -1.17 8.05 2.98
CA TYR A 6 -2.42 8.80 2.92
C TYR A 6 -3.36 8.20 1.89
N TYR A 7 -4.66 8.50 2.03
CA TYR A 7 -5.66 8.34 0.98
C TYR A 7 -6.42 9.67 0.80
N LYS A 8 -7.18 9.80 -0.28
CA LYS A 8 -8.10 10.93 -0.47
C LYS A 8 -9.51 10.53 -0.03
N ASP A 9 -10.11 11.32 0.86
CA ASP A 9 -11.51 11.13 1.25
C ASP A 9 -12.49 11.60 0.17
N SER A 10 -13.79 11.51 0.44
CA SER A 10 -14.85 11.96 -0.47
C SER A 10 -14.83 13.48 -0.75
N ASN A 11 -14.07 14.25 0.03
CA ASN A 11 -13.90 15.70 -0.14
C ASN A 11 -12.54 16.04 -0.75
N GLU A 12 -11.83 15.05 -1.31
CA GLU A 12 -10.48 15.15 -1.87
C GLU A 12 -9.39 15.59 -0.86
N GLN A 13 -9.65 15.44 0.43
CA GLN A 13 -8.68 15.74 1.48
C GLN A 13 -7.76 14.54 1.73
N PHE A 14 -6.46 14.80 1.92
CA PHE A 14 -5.51 13.77 2.29
C PHE A 14 -5.66 13.41 3.77
N VAL A 15 -5.99 12.15 4.02
CA VAL A 15 -6.15 11.59 5.36
C VAL A 15 -5.05 10.56 5.60
N GLU A 16 -4.31 10.72 6.69
CA GLU A 16 -3.23 9.81 7.10
C GLU A 16 -3.80 8.48 7.58
N ILE A 17 -3.24 7.37 7.08
CA ILE A 17 -3.59 5.99 7.50
C ILE A 17 -2.38 5.20 8.01
N SER A 18 -1.18 5.76 7.94
CA SER A 18 0.02 5.14 8.51
C SER A 18 0.12 5.33 10.03
N LEU A 19 0.56 4.29 10.74
CA LEU A 19 1.07 4.39 12.11
C LEU A 19 2.50 3.85 12.17
N TYR A 20 3.37 4.56 12.88
CA TYR A 20 4.73 4.08 13.17
C TYR A 20 4.66 2.88 14.11
N GLY A 21 5.21 1.74 13.69
CA GLY A 21 5.63 0.66 14.60
C GLY A 21 4.58 -0.34 15.09
N ASP A 22 3.27 -0.02 15.04
CA ASP A 22 2.24 -0.83 15.73
C ASP A 22 1.16 -1.47 14.83
N LEU A 23 1.23 -1.32 13.50
CA LEU A 23 0.36 -2.08 12.58
C LEU A 23 -1.18 -1.94 12.86
N ALA A 24 -1.60 -0.87 13.54
CA ALA A 24 -2.92 -0.80 14.21
C ALA A 24 -4.08 -0.25 13.36
N SER A 25 -3.82 0.26 12.14
CA SER A 25 -4.83 0.82 11.25
C SER A 25 -4.79 0.14 9.87
N PRO A 26 -5.46 -1.00 9.72
CA PRO A 26 -5.51 -1.72 8.46
C PRO A 26 -6.32 -1.02 7.38
N VAL A 27 -5.98 -1.27 6.12
CA VAL A 27 -6.78 -0.78 4.98
C VAL A 27 -8.09 -1.55 4.97
N THR A 28 -9.16 -0.89 5.43
CA THR A 28 -10.47 -1.52 5.56
C THR A 28 -11.18 -1.51 4.21
N THR A 29 -11.52 -2.69 3.71
CA THR A 29 -12.31 -2.83 2.46
C THR A 29 -13.49 -3.76 2.67
N VAL A 30 -14.62 -3.42 2.06
CA VAL A 30 -15.87 -4.19 2.16
C VAL A 30 -16.05 -5.00 0.89
N HIS A 31 -16.21 -6.31 1.04
CA HIS A 31 -16.30 -7.23 -0.09
C HIS A 31 -17.59 -8.04 -0.05
N ASN A 32 -18.27 -8.10 -1.20
CA ASN A 32 -19.36 -9.03 -1.41
C ASN A 32 -18.78 -10.32 -2.01
N GLY A 33 -18.53 -11.29 -1.15
CA GLY A 33 -17.96 -12.57 -1.54
C GLY A 33 -18.86 -13.46 -2.38
N LYS A 34 -20.14 -13.10 -2.61
CA LYS A 34 -21.07 -13.94 -3.39
C LYS A 34 -20.61 -14.17 -4.84
N THR A 35 -20.00 -13.17 -5.46
CA THR A 35 -19.49 -13.25 -6.85
C THR A 35 -17.99 -13.03 -6.95
N GLY A 36 -17.33 -12.76 -5.83
CA GLY A 36 -16.00 -12.15 -5.83
C GLY A 36 -16.07 -10.68 -6.20
N ASN A 37 -15.06 -9.92 -5.79
CA ASN A 37 -14.97 -8.49 -6.02
C ASN A 37 -13.51 -8.05 -6.04
N ASN A 38 -13.21 -7.00 -6.80
CA ASN A 38 -11.96 -6.28 -6.72
C ASN A 38 -12.25 -4.88 -6.19
N VAL A 39 -11.53 -4.48 -5.15
CA VAL A 39 -11.52 -3.11 -4.67
C VAL A 39 -10.17 -2.50 -5.01
N ILE A 40 -10.19 -1.44 -5.81
CA ILE A 40 -9.02 -0.69 -6.24
C ILE A 40 -9.04 0.65 -5.50
N THR A 41 -7.91 1.06 -4.95
CA THR A 41 -7.78 2.29 -4.16
C THR A 41 -6.45 2.95 -4.44
N GLN A 42 -6.47 4.27 -4.65
CA GLN A 42 -5.26 5.07 -4.75
C GLN A 42 -4.80 5.49 -3.36
N LEU A 43 -3.55 5.20 -3.06
CA LEU A 43 -2.86 5.59 -1.85
C LEU A 43 -1.70 6.52 -2.21
N PHE A 44 -1.18 7.24 -1.22
CA PHE A 44 -0.12 8.21 -1.41
C PHE A 44 0.93 8.06 -0.33
N LEU A 45 2.20 8.05 -0.71
CA LEU A 45 3.33 8.11 0.20
C LEU A 45 3.85 9.55 0.27
N ARG A 46 4.13 10.04 1.47
CA ARG A 46 4.72 11.37 1.68
C ARG A 46 5.73 11.34 2.81
N ASN A 47 6.78 12.15 2.66
CA ASN A 47 7.73 12.42 3.73
C ASN A 47 7.24 13.61 4.58
N ASP A 48 7.07 13.38 5.88
CA ASP A 48 6.69 14.40 6.86
C ASP A 48 7.90 14.95 7.66
N ALA A 49 9.13 14.59 7.28
CA ALA A 49 10.36 14.95 7.96
C ALA A 49 11.19 15.97 7.17
N ALA A 50 11.21 17.21 7.65
CA ALA A 50 11.93 18.31 6.98
C ALA A 50 13.47 18.18 7.03
N SER A 51 14.01 17.35 7.92
CA SER A 51 15.46 17.13 8.07
C SER A 51 15.98 15.86 7.42
N LYS A 52 15.11 15.11 6.72
CA LYS A 52 15.42 13.78 6.22
C LYS A 52 14.94 13.59 4.78
N TRP A 53 15.67 12.76 4.05
CA TRP A 53 15.26 12.24 2.75
C TRP A 53 15.33 10.71 2.76
N PHE A 54 14.57 10.08 1.87
CA PHE A 54 14.34 8.65 1.89
C PHE A 54 14.71 8.02 0.55
N SER A 55 15.40 6.89 0.59
CA SER A 55 15.85 6.15 -0.59
C SER A 55 15.59 4.66 -0.42
N ASN A 56 15.74 3.88 -1.50
CA ASN A 56 15.47 2.44 -1.51
C ASN A 56 14.07 2.14 -0.94
N ILE A 57 13.07 2.91 -1.37
CA ILE A 57 11.71 2.81 -0.86
C ILE A 57 11.05 1.61 -1.53
N SER A 58 10.55 0.69 -0.72
CA SER A 58 9.77 -0.46 -1.16
C SER A 58 8.48 -0.58 -0.35
N ILE A 59 7.38 -0.81 -1.04
CA ILE A 59 6.04 -0.97 -0.47
C ILE A 59 5.62 -2.42 -0.71
N LEU A 60 5.27 -3.13 0.36
CA LEU A 60 4.76 -4.49 0.28
C LEU A 60 3.44 -4.61 1.07
N PRO A 61 2.48 -5.41 0.59
CA PRO A 61 1.37 -5.81 1.42
C PRO A 61 1.84 -6.86 2.43
N VAL A 62 1.26 -6.84 3.64
CA VAL A 62 1.57 -7.80 4.71
C VAL A 62 0.25 -8.28 5.30
N ASP A 63 0.08 -9.60 5.37
CA ASP A 63 -0.97 -10.20 6.21
C ASP A 63 -0.49 -10.32 7.65
N THR A 64 -1.33 -9.91 8.59
CA THR A 64 -1.08 -10.11 10.02
C THR A 64 -1.70 -11.37 10.59
N GLU A 65 -2.70 -11.97 9.94
CA GLU A 65 -3.34 -13.20 10.41
C GLU A 65 -2.66 -14.46 9.85
N ASN A 66 -2.25 -14.43 8.58
CA ASN A 66 -1.61 -15.56 7.92
C ASN A 66 -0.28 -15.14 7.29
N VAL A 67 0.71 -14.87 8.15
CA VAL A 67 2.06 -14.46 7.76
C VAL A 67 2.72 -15.58 6.96
N ASN A 68 2.61 -15.54 5.63
CA ASN A 68 3.34 -16.46 4.77
C ASN A 68 4.85 -16.16 4.89
N PRO A 69 5.69 -17.09 5.38
CA PRO A 69 7.12 -16.86 5.55
C PRO A 69 7.87 -16.66 4.22
N TYR A 70 7.21 -16.89 3.08
CA TYR A 70 7.79 -16.73 1.74
C TYR A 70 7.39 -15.44 1.03
N GLY A 71 6.66 -14.52 1.68
CA GLY A 71 6.32 -13.20 1.13
C GLY A 71 5.25 -13.19 0.04
N ASP A 72 4.72 -14.36 -0.32
CA ASP A 72 3.65 -14.49 -1.30
C ASP A 72 2.31 -14.19 -0.60
N VAL A 73 1.76 -12.99 -0.82
CA VAL A 73 0.45 -12.55 -0.29
C VAL A 73 -0.68 -13.01 -1.22
N SER A 74 -0.53 -14.24 -1.72
CA SER A 74 -1.58 -15.04 -2.32
C SER A 74 -2.11 -15.97 -1.23
N TYR A 75 -3.33 -15.72 -0.79
CA TYR A 75 -3.94 -16.55 0.23
C TYR A 75 -4.49 -17.82 -0.43
N VAL A 76 -3.61 -18.74 -0.83
CA VAL A 76 -3.99 -19.95 -1.60
C VAL A 76 -5.14 -20.72 -0.94
N GLU A 77 -5.26 -20.67 0.39
CA GLU A 77 -6.36 -21.29 1.15
C GLU A 77 -7.65 -20.46 1.22
N THR A 78 -7.57 -19.13 1.17
CA THR A 78 -8.76 -18.26 1.28
C THR A 78 -9.18 -17.65 -0.05
N GLY A 79 -8.34 -17.72 -1.09
CA GLY A 79 -8.50 -17.18 -2.45
C GLY A 79 -8.38 -15.66 -2.58
N TRP A 80 -8.06 -14.96 -1.49
CA TRP A 80 -7.83 -13.52 -1.51
C TRP A 80 -6.46 -13.20 -2.13
N GLY A 81 -6.30 -11.98 -2.63
CA GLY A 81 -5.00 -11.51 -3.11
C GLY A 81 -4.89 -10.00 -3.11
N VAL A 82 -3.67 -9.50 -2.91
CA VAL A 82 -3.34 -8.08 -2.98
C VAL A 82 -2.30 -7.83 -4.06
N LYS A 83 -2.49 -6.77 -4.85
CA LYS A 83 -1.49 -6.25 -5.79
C LYS A 83 -1.22 -4.79 -5.52
N LEU A 84 0.03 -4.39 -5.74
CA LEU A 84 0.47 -3.01 -5.68
C LEU A 84 0.96 -2.58 -7.05
N SER A 85 0.77 -1.31 -7.38
CA SER A 85 1.34 -0.74 -8.59
C SER A 85 1.78 0.70 -8.35
N GLU A 86 2.96 1.06 -8.85
CA GLU A 86 3.48 2.42 -8.74
C GLU A 86 2.82 3.37 -9.74
N GLY A 87 2.75 4.65 -9.38
CA GLY A 87 2.41 5.72 -10.31
C GLY A 87 1.02 6.35 -10.12
N ALA A 88 0.79 7.40 -10.90
CA ALA A 88 -0.37 8.29 -10.72
C ALA A 88 -1.65 7.79 -11.41
N SER A 89 -1.52 6.97 -12.44
CA SER A 89 -2.64 6.46 -13.23
C SER A 89 -3.02 5.05 -12.77
N GLU A 90 -4.32 4.78 -12.70
CA GLU A 90 -4.81 3.43 -12.38
C GLU A 90 -4.29 2.44 -13.44
N PRO A 91 -3.68 1.32 -13.04
CA PRO A 91 -3.26 0.31 -13.99
C PRO A 91 -4.47 -0.27 -14.74
N SER A 92 -4.27 -0.51 -16.03
CA SER A 92 -5.25 -1.23 -16.83
C SER A 92 -5.41 -2.67 -16.35
N LYS A 93 -6.51 -3.31 -16.75
CA LYS A 93 -6.76 -4.71 -16.45
C LYS A 93 -5.58 -5.63 -16.83
N GLY A 94 -4.97 -5.41 -18.01
CA GLY A 94 -3.83 -6.20 -18.46
C GLY A 94 -2.61 -6.01 -17.57
N GLN A 95 -2.33 -4.77 -17.15
CA GLN A 95 -1.22 -4.48 -16.23
C GLN A 95 -1.45 -5.14 -14.86
N TRP A 96 -2.68 -5.14 -14.36
CA TRP A 96 -3.01 -5.87 -13.13
C TRP A 96 -2.89 -7.38 -13.29
N GLU A 97 -3.15 -7.94 -14.47
CA GLU A 97 -2.96 -9.37 -14.74
C GLU A 97 -1.48 -9.76 -14.80
N ASP A 98 -0.62 -8.85 -15.27
CA ASP A 98 0.83 -9.03 -15.34
C ASP A 98 1.56 -8.83 -14.00
N THR A 99 0.96 -8.13 -13.04
CA THR A 99 1.51 -7.96 -11.68
C THR A 99 1.23 -9.20 -10.83
N ASP A 100 2.24 -9.73 -10.16
CA ASP A 100 2.07 -10.88 -9.27
C ASP A 100 1.38 -10.49 -7.95
N TRP A 101 0.72 -11.45 -7.31
CA TRP A 101 0.12 -11.25 -5.99
C TRP A 101 1.21 -11.09 -4.93
N GLY A 102 1.04 -10.16 -4.00
CA GLY A 102 2.05 -9.88 -2.97
C GLY A 102 3.31 -9.20 -3.46
N ASP A 103 3.36 -8.81 -4.75
CA ASP A 103 4.54 -8.16 -5.30
C ASP A 103 4.83 -6.82 -4.61
N THR A 104 6.12 -6.46 -4.62
CA THR A 104 6.63 -5.25 -3.99
C THR A 104 6.66 -4.11 -5.00
N ALA A 105 5.98 -3.01 -4.69
CA ALA A 105 6.11 -1.78 -5.46
C ALA A 105 7.37 -1.02 -5.00
N SER A 106 8.29 -0.77 -5.94
CA SER A 106 9.43 0.11 -5.67
C SER A 106 9.02 1.56 -5.87
N MET A 107 9.69 2.51 -5.22
CA MET A 107 9.49 3.92 -5.48
C MET A 107 10.83 4.65 -5.58
N GLU A 108 10.83 5.71 -6.39
CA GLU A 108 11.94 6.65 -6.43
C GLU A 108 12.18 7.31 -5.06
N ALA A 109 13.39 7.85 -4.87
CA ALA A 109 13.74 8.56 -3.66
C ALA A 109 12.83 9.78 -3.42
N ILE A 110 12.49 10.02 -2.16
CA ILE A 110 11.71 11.18 -1.73
C ILE A 110 12.64 12.19 -1.07
N GLY A 111 12.90 13.29 -1.79
CA GLY A 111 13.92 14.28 -1.44
C GLY A 111 15.32 13.89 -1.93
N SER A 112 16.33 14.62 -1.44
CA SER A 112 17.73 14.42 -1.75
C SER A 112 18.62 14.84 -0.57
N ASP A 113 19.93 14.65 -0.74
CA ASP A 113 20.97 15.12 0.18
C ASP A 113 20.97 16.65 0.39
N VAL A 114 20.39 17.42 -0.55
CA VAL A 114 20.31 18.89 -0.47
C VAL A 114 18.97 19.38 0.10
N ALA A 115 17.89 18.62 -0.06
CA ALA A 115 16.57 19.05 0.39
C ALA A 115 15.63 17.86 0.68
N ALA A 116 14.93 17.94 1.82
CA ALA A 116 13.78 17.07 2.07
C ALA A 116 12.62 17.49 1.16
N ASP A 117 11.96 16.53 0.49
CA ASP A 117 10.67 16.78 -0.13
C ASP A 117 9.57 16.47 0.88
N THR A 118 9.01 17.50 1.51
CA THR A 118 7.87 17.34 2.43
C THR A 118 6.56 17.82 1.83
N THR A 119 6.49 18.08 0.53
CA THR A 119 5.32 18.70 -0.11
C THR A 119 4.63 17.78 -1.10
N THR A 120 5.37 16.84 -1.68
CA THR A 120 4.86 15.95 -2.71
C THR A 120 4.17 14.73 -2.08
N TYR A 121 3.02 14.39 -2.64
CA TYR A 121 2.32 13.12 -2.37
C TYR A 121 2.57 12.20 -3.55
N TYR A 122 3.28 11.10 -3.32
CA TYR A 122 3.66 10.16 -4.35
C TYR A 122 2.60 9.05 -4.45
N PRO A 123 1.82 8.99 -5.54
CA PRO A 123 0.73 8.04 -5.66
C PRO A 123 1.21 6.62 -5.95
N PHE A 124 0.47 5.66 -5.43
CA PHE A 124 0.53 4.25 -5.79
C PHE A 124 -0.87 3.63 -5.67
N TRP A 125 -1.09 2.52 -6.34
CA TRP A 125 -2.36 1.81 -6.40
C TRP A 125 -2.32 0.52 -5.61
N TYR A 126 -3.41 0.28 -4.91
CA TYR A 126 -3.67 -0.93 -4.13
C TYR A 126 -4.92 -1.61 -4.70
N LEU A 127 -4.77 -2.87 -5.09
CA LEU A 127 -5.88 -3.73 -5.50
C LEU A 127 -5.98 -4.87 -4.51
N ILE A 128 -7.16 -5.05 -3.92
CA ILE A 128 -7.50 -6.25 -3.15
C ILE A 128 -8.62 -7.00 -3.86
N SER A 129 -8.40 -8.29 -4.07
CA SER A 129 -9.35 -9.20 -4.69
C SER A 129 -9.89 -10.18 -3.67
N SER A 130 -11.21 -10.31 -3.63
CA SER A 130 -11.93 -11.32 -2.86
C SER A 130 -12.47 -12.41 -3.80
N PRO A 131 -12.30 -13.70 -3.47
CA PRO A 131 -12.82 -14.78 -4.30
C PRO A 131 -14.35 -14.91 -4.22
N PRO A 132 -14.96 -15.62 -5.17
CA PRO A 132 -16.37 -15.96 -5.13
C PRO A 132 -16.68 -17.03 -4.07
N ASN A 133 -17.95 -17.07 -3.64
CA ASN A 133 -18.51 -17.99 -2.64
C ASN A 133 -17.93 -17.86 -1.21
N ILE A 134 -17.48 -16.67 -0.84
CA ILE A 134 -17.17 -16.36 0.57
C ILE A 134 -18.27 -15.50 1.18
N ASP A 135 -18.44 -15.59 2.50
CA ASP A 135 -19.34 -14.69 3.21
C ASP A 135 -18.83 -13.25 3.11
N ALA A 136 -19.77 -12.29 3.03
CA ALA A 136 -19.42 -10.88 3.06
C ALA A 136 -18.62 -10.60 4.34
N THR A 137 -17.39 -10.14 4.17
CA THR A 137 -16.43 -9.93 5.25
C THR A 137 -15.75 -8.59 5.06
N VAL A 138 -15.52 -7.90 6.17
CA VAL A 138 -14.64 -6.73 6.20
C VAL A 138 -13.23 -7.25 6.43
N LYS A 139 -12.33 -7.02 5.46
CA LYS A 139 -10.92 -7.36 5.64
C LYS A 139 -10.20 -6.23 6.38
N THR A 140 -9.53 -6.61 7.47
CA THR A 140 -8.83 -5.70 8.41
C THR A 140 -7.46 -6.26 8.84
N ASP A 141 -7.01 -7.31 8.18
CA ASP A 141 -5.79 -8.07 8.42
C ASP A 141 -4.67 -7.71 7.43
N ILE A 142 -5.01 -6.97 6.37
CA ILE A 142 -4.06 -6.48 5.36
C ILE A 142 -3.46 -5.14 5.76
N LEU A 143 -2.14 -5.12 5.85
CA LEU A 143 -1.34 -3.94 6.12
C LEU A 143 -0.46 -3.59 4.93
N ILE A 144 -0.12 -2.31 4.82
CA ILE A 144 0.86 -1.82 3.86
C ILE A 144 2.12 -1.47 4.63
N GLN A 145 3.17 -2.25 4.41
CA GLN A 145 4.48 -1.99 5.00
C GLN A 145 5.34 -1.20 3.99
N VAL A 146 6.00 -0.16 4.48
CA VAL A 146 6.97 0.63 3.71
C VAL A 146 8.35 0.42 4.33
N SER A 147 9.28 -0.11 3.55
CA SER A 147 10.69 -0.24 3.92
C SER A 147 11.51 0.81 3.17
N TYR A 148 12.51 1.39 3.83
CA TYR A 148 13.30 2.50 3.27
C TYR A 148 14.64 2.65 3.98
N THR A 149 15.57 3.34 3.33
CA THR A 149 16.78 3.90 3.92
C THR A 149 16.55 5.36 4.27
N GLU A 150 16.71 5.71 5.55
CA GLU A 150 16.60 7.08 6.05
C GLU A 150 17.96 7.77 5.99
N ASN A 151 17.99 8.99 5.46
CA ASN A 151 19.18 9.81 5.35
C ASN A 151 18.92 11.23 5.88
N LEU A 152 19.95 11.91 6.38
CA LEU A 152 19.88 13.32 6.76
C LEU A 152 20.10 14.22 5.55
N VAL A 153 19.40 15.36 5.54
CA VAL A 153 19.71 16.48 4.64
C VAL A 153 20.95 17.20 5.16
N ALA A 154 21.87 17.53 4.26
CA ALA A 154 23.13 18.20 4.55
C ALA A 154 22.99 19.71 4.80
#